data_AF-A0A7V5IFJ6-F1
#
_entry.id   AF-A0A7V5IFJ6-F1
#
_cell.length_a   1.000
_cell.length_b   1.000
_cell.length_c   1.000
_cell.angle_alpha   90.00
_cell.angle_beta   90.00
_cell.angle_gamma   90.00
#
_symmetry.space_group_name_H-M   'P 1'
#
loop_
_entity.id
_entity.type
_entity.pdbx_description
1 polymer ?
#
loop_
_entity_poly.entity_id
_entity_poly.type
_entity_poly.pdbx_seq_one_letter_code
_entity_poly.pdbx_strand_id
1 'polypeptide(L)'
;NTSAFRMEPDVPLIVPEVNENALPMYKNRGIIANPNCSTIQMVLVLKPIHDYARIKRIVVSTYQAVSGTGKRAIEELLNQLRALLNGERPKVEVYPHQIAFNCLPHIDVFFPNGYTKEEMKMINETKKILSDDSIAVTATTVRVPVLYGHSESVNIETEKKLSPEEVREILSKAPGVKVVDNPETNQYPMAIHAAGTDFTYVGRIRADNSIPNGINLWIVADNLRKGAALNAVQIAEKLIENYL
;
A
#
# COMPACT_ATOMS: atom_id res chain seq x y z
N ASN A 1 -10.66 12.20 2.22
CA ASN A 1 -9.50 11.30 2.03
C ASN A 1 -8.20 12.06 2.31
N THR A 2 -7.89 12.34 3.57
CA THR A 2 -6.68 13.07 4.01
C THR A 2 -6.10 12.39 5.27
N SER A 3 -4.88 12.74 5.66
CA SER A 3 -4.24 12.20 6.87
C SER A 3 -4.72 12.84 8.17
N ALA A 4 -5.50 13.93 8.11
CA ALA A 4 -5.80 14.81 9.25
C ALA A 4 -6.46 14.11 10.45
N PHE A 5 -7.30 13.10 10.20
CA PHE A 5 -8.07 12.41 11.25
C PHE A 5 -7.69 10.94 11.43
N ARG A 6 -6.71 10.43 10.68
CA ARG A 6 -6.44 8.98 10.60
C ARG A 6 -6.03 8.37 11.93
N MET A 7 -5.27 9.12 12.72
CA MET A 7 -4.76 8.66 14.02
C MET A 7 -5.56 9.15 15.22
N GLU A 8 -6.65 9.91 15.01
CA GLU A 8 -7.53 10.32 16.10
C GLU A 8 -8.20 9.08 16.71
N PRO A 9 -8.20 8.91 18.04
CA PRO A 9 -8.69 7.69 18.69
C PRO A 9 -10.21 7.50 18.54
N ASP A 10 -10.95 8.58 18.35
CA ASP A 10 -12.41 8.57 18.21
C ASP A 10 -12.90 8.54 16.75
N VAL A 11 -11.98 8.51 15.78
CA VAL A 11 -12.28 8.41 14.34
C VAL A 11 -11.86 7.03 13.81
N PRO A 12 -12.77 6.23 13.23
CA PRO A 12 -12.41 4.96 12.61
C PRO A 12 -11.56 5.14 11.35
N LEU A 13 -10.53 4.31 11.19
CA LEU A 13 -9.66 4.26 10.01
C LEU A 13 -9.93 2.94 9.28
N ILE A 14 -10.59 2.98 8.12
CA ILE A 14 -11.28 1.81 7.57
C ILE A 14 -10.71 1.33 6.24
N VAL A 15 -10.46 0.02 6.16
CA VAL A 15 -10.45 -0.77 4.92
C VAL A 15 -11.57 -1.79 5.05
N PRO A 16 -12.66 -1.69 4.27
CA PRO A 16 -13.87 -2.48 4.49
C PRO A 16 -13.61 -3.98 4.60
N GLU A 17 -12.74 -4.54 3.74
CA GLU A 17 -12.44 -5.97 3.75
C GLU A 17 -11.58 -6.43 4.95
N VAL A 18 -11.09 -5.48 5.78
CA VAL A 18 -10.15 -5.75 6.88
C VAL A 18 -10.78 -5.49 8.24
N ASN A 19 -11.41 -4.33 8.43
CA ASN A 19 -11.87 -3.87 9.74
C ASN A 19 -13.23 -3.15 9.69
N GLU A 20 -14.17 -3.65 8.89
CA GLU A 20 -15.55 -3.15 8.81
C GLU A 20 -16.21 -3.01 10.20
N ASN A 21 -15.87 -3.91 11.14
CA ASN A 21 -16.37 -3.91 12.51
C ASN A 21 -16.06 -2.62 13.30
N ALA A 22 -15.09 -1.81 12.87
CA ALA A 22 -14.80 -0.51 13.47
C ALA A 22 -15.71 0.63 12.94
N LEU A 23 -16.49 0.40 11.87
CA LEU A 23 -17.38 1.41 11.29
C LEU A 23 -18.29 2.09 12.31
N PRO A 24 -18.98 1.40 13.26
CA PRO A 24 -19.89 2.03 14.21
C PRO A 24 -19.33 3.24 14.98
N MET A 25 -18.00 3.33 15.14
CA MET A 25 -17.33 4.48 15.74
C MET A 25 -17.57 5.80 14.99
N TYR A 26 -18.05 5.76 13.73
CA TYR A 26 -18.40 6.96 12.97
C TYR A 26 -19.36 7.87 13.75
N LYS A 27 -20.22 7.30 14.61
CA LYS A 27 -21.21 8.04 15.43
C LYS A 27 -20.57 9.00 16.44
N ASN A 28 -19.30 8.82 16.79
CA ASN A 28 -18.61 9.69 17.74
C ASN A 28 -18.44 11.12 17.20
N ARG A 29 -18.15 11.25 15.90
CA ARG A 29 -17.83 12.55 15.27
C ARG A 29 -18.52 12.80 13.92
N GLY A 30 -19.20 11.80 13.35
CA GLY A 30 -19.66 11.83 11.97
C GLY A 30 -18.53 11.77 10.94
N ILE A 31 -17.34 11.31 11.33
CA ILE A 31 -16.15 11.26 10.47
C ILE A 31 -15.66 9.81 10.40
N ILE A 32 -15.33 9.37 9.17
CA ILE A 32 -14.60 8.12 8.91
C ILE A 32 -13.34 8.51 8.12
N ALA A 33 -12.18 8.00 8.54
CA ALA A 33 -10.92 8.26 7.88
C ALA A 33 -10.62 7.15 6.86
N ASN A 34 -10.22 7.58 5.65
CA ASN A 34 -9.72 6.68 4.60
C ASN A 34 -8.18 6.62 4.68
N PRO A 35 -7.56 5.42 4.71
CA PRO A 35 -6.11 5.28 4.92
C PRO A 35 -5.25 5.72 3.74
N ASN A 36 -3.93 5.66 3.93
CA ASN A 36 -2.91 5.88 2.91
C ASN A 36 -2.99 4.77 1.84
N CYS A 37 -2.76 5.13 0.58
CA CYS A 37 -2.82 4.20 -0.54
C CYS A 37 -1.90 2.98 -0.40
N SER A 38 -0.65 3.18 0.05
CA SER A 38 0.30 2.10 0.32
C SER A 38 -0.16 1.22 1.49
N THR A 39 -0.68 1.82 2.56
CA THR A 39 -1.22 1.03 3.67
C THR A 39 -2.42 0.18 3.24
N ILE A 40 -3.36 0.71 2.45
CA ILE A 40 -4.56 -0.02 2.01
C ILE A 40 -4.19 -1.30 1.27
N GLN A 41 -3.34 -1.22 0.24
CA GLN A 41 -2.98 -2.41 -0.53
C GLN A 41 -2.22 -3.44 0.31
N MET A 42 -1.37 -2.98 1.23
CA MET A 42 -0.61 -3.86 2.10
C MET A 42 -1.53 -4.60 3.08
N VAL A 43 -2.37 -3.88 3.84
CA VAL A 43 -3.22 -4.52 4.86
C VAL A 43 -4.31 -5.39 4.26
N LEU A 44 -4.79 -5.08 3.05
CA LEU A 44 -5.74 -5.94 2.33
C LEU A 44 -5.17 -7.33 2.04
N VAL A 45 -3.89 -7.40 1.65
CA VAL A 45 -3.18 -8.67 1.42
C VAL A 45 -2.77 -9.33 2.74
N LEU A 46 -2.32 -8.54 3.72
CA LEU A 46 -1.76 -9.08 4.96
C LEU A 46 -2.83 -9.56 5.94
N LYS A 47 -4.05 -9.01 5.93
CA LYS A 47 -5.11 -9.40 6.88
C LYS A 47 -5.47 -10.89 6.83
N PRO A 48 -5.76 -11.50 5.67
CA PRO A 48 -6.05 -12.94 5.60
C PRO A 48 -4.89 -13.82 6.12
N ILE A 49 -3.65 -13.41 5.87
CA ILE A 49 -2.47 -14.11 6.39
C ILE A 49 -2.39 -13.93 7.91
N HIS A 50 -2.57 -12.71 8.41
CA HIS A 50 -2.53 -12.39 9.84
C HIS A 50 -3.59 -13.16 10.63
N ASP A 51 -4.80 -13.30 10.09
CA ASP A 51 -5.87 -14.08 10.73
C ASP A 51 -5.55 -15.56 10.81
N TYR A 52 -4.87 -16.10 9.80
CA TYR A 52 -4.50 -17.52 9.75
C TYR A 52 -3.24 -17.82 10.57
N ALA A 53 -2.21 -16.98 10.45
CA ALA A 53 -0.91 -17.05 11.11
C ALA A 53 -0.47 -15.62 11.46
N ARG A 54 -0.69 -15.24 12.72
CA ARG A 54 -0.43 -13.88 13.21
C ARG A 54 0.94 -13.37 12.76
N ILE A 55 0.94 -12.20 12.15
CA ILE A 55 2.16 -11.53 11.67
C ILE A 55 2.82 -10.84 12.85
N LYS A 56 4.10 -11.14 13.08
CA LYS A 56 4.94 -10.53 14.12
C LYS A 56 5.68 -9.30 13.61
N ARG A 57 6.15 -9.36 12.36
CA ARG A 57 7.01 -8.34 11.77
C ARG A 57 6.70 -8.13 10.30
N ILE A 58 6.79 -6.88 9.86
CA ILE A 58 6.66 -6.43 8.48
C ILE A 58 7.85 -5.53 8.16
N VAL A 59 8.54 -5.84 7.07
CA VAL A 59 9.54 -4.98 6.43
C VAL A 59 9.04 -4.70 5.02
N VAL A 60 8.84 -3.42 4.69
CA VAL A 60 8.32 -3.04 3.38
C VAL A 60 9.20 -1.99 2.71
N SER A 61 9.46 -2.19 1.43
CA SER A 61 10.03 -1.18 0.54
C SER A 61 9.05 -0.88 -0.58
N THR A 62 8.65 0.39 -0.69
CA THR A 62 7.65 0.81 -1.68
C THR A 62 8.31 1.36 -2.94
N TYR A 63 7.58 1.24 -4.05
CA TYR A 63 7.89 1.75 -5.37
C TYR A 63 6.65 2.54 -5.81
N GLN A 64 6.52 3.76 -5.30
CA GLN A 64 5.31 4.55 -5.45
C GLN A 64 5.35 5.39 -6.72
N ALA A 65 4.26 5.33 -7.49
CA ALA A 65 4.02 6.13 -8.68
C ALA A 65 3.87 7.63 -8.39
N VAL A 66 4.19 8.49 -9.36
CA VAL A 66 4.12 9.96 -9.24
C VAL A 66 2.70 10.51 -9.10
N SER A 67 1.68 9.76 -9.56
CA SER A 67 0.28 10.14 -9.37
C SER A 67 -0.12 10.28 -7.91
N GLY A 68 0.58 9.65 -6.96
CA GLY A 68 0.35 9.83 -5.53
C GLY A 68 0.60 11.27 -5.05
N THR A 69 1.44 12.04 -5.76
CA THR A 69 1.68 13.47 -5.50
C THR A 69 0.68 14.37 -6.24
N GLY A 70 -0.11 13.81 -7.17
CA GLY A 70 -1.13 14.51 -7.94
C GLY A 70 -0.68 14.93 -9.35
N LYS A 71 -1.59 15.62 -10.06
CA LYS A 71 -1.48 15.91 -11.49
C LYS A 71 -0.19 16.64 -11.89
N ARG A 72 0.26 17.60 -11.09
CA ARG A 72 1.50 18.36 -11.39
C ARG A 72 2.74 17.47 -11.43
N ALA A 73 2.81 16.45 -10.57
CA ALA A 73 3.95 15.53 -10.57
C ALA A 73 3.92 14.55 -11.76
N ILE A 74 2.72 14.20 -12.23
CA ILE A 74 2.56 13.46 -13.50
C ILE A 74 3.09 14.31 -14.66
N GLU A 75 2.67 15.58 -14.74
CA GLU A 75 3.12 16.52 -15.77
C GLU A 75 4.63 16.74 -15.71
N GLU A 76 5.22 16.89 -14.52
CA GLU A 76 6.66 17.02 -14.34
C GLU A 76 7.41 15.80 -14.87
N LEU A 77 7.03 14.56 -14.49
CA LEU A 77 7.70 13.37 -15.00
C LEU A 77 7.66 13.32 -16.54
N LEU A 78 6.50 13.59 -17.15
CA LEU A 78 6.35 13.61 -18.60
C LEU A 78 7.22 14.69 -19.26
N ASN A 79 7.30 15.88 -18.67
CA ASN A 79 8.11 16.97 -19.18
C ASN A 79 9.61 16.68 -19.05
N GLN A 80 10.05 16.12 -17.92
CA GLN A 80 11.44 15.69 -17.72
C GLN A 80 11.84 14.61 -18.73
N LEU A 81 10.97 13.63 -18.98
CA LEU A 81 11.21 12.58 -19.98
C LEU A 81 11.35 13.17 -21.40
N ARG A 82 10.45 14.09 -21.80
CA ARG A 82 10.53 14.76 -23.11
C ARG A 82 11.83 15.56 -23.27
N ALA A 83 12.18 16.37 -22.27
CA ALA A 83 13.41 17.15 -22.30
C ALA A 83 14.64 16.25 -22.46
N LEU A 84 14.76 15.21 -21.63
CA LEU A 84 15.90 14.29 -21.68
C LEU A 84 16.01 13.54 -23.00
N LEU A 85 14.89 13.09 -23.58
CA LEU A 85 14.88 12.41 -24.87
C LEU A 85 15.22 13.34 -26.05
N ASN A 86 15.05 14.65 -25.88
CA ASN A 86 15.45 15.68 -26.84
C ASN A 86 16.87 16.23 -26.59
N GLY A 87 17.62 15.69 -25.62
CA GLY A 87 18.94 16.19 -25.26
C GLY A 87 18.92 17.52 -24.49
N GLU A 88 17.78 17.91 -23.93
CA GLU A 88 17.58 19.12 -23.16
C GLU A 88 17.73 18.86 -21.65
N ARG A 89 18.00 19.91 -20.88
CA ARG A 89 18.06 19.82 -19.42
C ARG A 89 16.65 19.79 -18.82
N PRO A 90 16.29 18.76 -18.02
CA PRO A 90 14.97 18.68 -17.41
C PRO A 90 14.80 19.75 -16.33
N LYS A 91 13.58 20.29 -16.23
CA LYS A 91 13.17 21.16 -15.12
C LYS A 91 12.67 20.32 -13.94
N VAL A 92 13.08 20.71 -12.75
CA VAL A 92 12.69 20.09 -11.48
C VAL A 92 11.83 21.10 -10.72
N GLU A 93 10.54 20.80 -10.51
CA GLU A 93 9.53 21.78 -10.06
C GLU A 93 8.65 21.30 -8.89
N VAL A 94 8.20 20.04 -8.88
CA VAL A 94 7.36 19.48 -7.80
C VAL A 94 8.22 18.69 -6.82
N TYR A 95 9.13 17.85 -7.33
CA TYR A 95 10.09 17.11 -6.51
C TYR A 95 11.35 17.94 -6.24
N PRO A 96 12.11 17.64 -5.17
CA PRO A 96 13.39 18.32 -4.93
C PRO A 96 14.50 17.88 -5.91
N HIS A 97 14.31 16.76 -6.61
CA HIS A 97 15.26 16.20 -7.56
C HIS A 97 14.54 15.64 -8.79
N GLN A 98 15.29 15.42 -9.88
CA GLN A 98 14.79 14.76 -11.09
C GLN A 98 14.19 13.40 -10.76
N ILE A 99 12.97 13.15 -11.24
CA ILE A 99 12.29 11.86 -11.08
C ILE A 99 12.42 10.99 -12.34
N ALA A 100 12.55 11.59 -13.53
CA ALA A 100 12.77 10.83 -14.76
C ALA A 100 14.07 9.99 -14.67
N PHE A 101 13.97 8.70 -14.97
CA PHE A 101 15.06 7.72 -14.87
C PHE A 101 15.74 7.65 -13.49
N ASN A 102 15.02 7.96 -12.41
CA ASN A 102 15.59 8.06 -11.07
C ASN A 102 14.66 7.49 -9.98
N CYS A 103 15.21 7.18 -8.81
CA CYS A 103 14.48 6.77 -7.62
C CYS A 103 14.73 7.79 -6.49
N LEU A 104 13.67 8.33 -5.89
CA LEU A 104 13.77 9.25 -4.75
C LEU A 104 13.39 8.53 -3.46
N PRO A 105 14.33 8.22 -2.56
CA PRO A 105 14.06 7.48 -1.32
C PRO A 105 13.52 8.40 -0.22
N HIS A 106 12.57 9.27 -0.58
CA HIS A 106 11.80 10.06 0.37
C HIS A 106 10.43 10.37 -0.21
N ILE A 107 9.39 10.25 0.61
CA ILE A 107 8.04 10.70 0.28
C ILE A 107 7.51 11.45 1.51
N ASP A 108 6.98 12.65 1.29
CA ASP A 108 6.60 13.57 2.37
C ASP A 108 7.85 14.06 3.14
N VAL A 109 7.65 14.75 4.27
CA VAL A 109 8.75 15.35 5.06
C VAL A 109 9.45 14.34 5.96
N PHE A 110 10.73 14.59 6.27
CA PHE A 110 11.48 13.82 7.27
C PHE A 110 11.13 14.22 8.71
N PHE A 111 11.20 13.25 9.60
CA PHE A 111 11.19 13.44 11.05
C PHE A 111 12.60 13.33 11.65
N PRO A 112 12.82 13.80 12.90
CA PRO A 112 14.15 13.77 13.53
C PRO A 112 14.78 12.38 13.68
N ASN A 113 13.97 11.32 13.68
CA ASN A 113 14.43 9.93 13.77
C ASN A 113 14.89 9.35 12.41
N GLY A 114 14.87 10.14 11.34
CA GLY A 114 15.29 9.73 10.00
C GLY A 114 14.19 9.10 9.14
N TYR A 115 13.03 8.76 9.71
CA TYR A 115 11.87 8.30 8.94
C TYR A 115 11.15 9.48 8.28
N THR A 116 10.54 9.23 7.15
CA THR A 116 9.61 10.15 6.51
C THR A 116 8.20 10.00 7.09
N LYS A 117 7.38 11.04 6.90
CA LYS A 117 5.97 11.01 7.30
C LYS A 117 5.18 9.93 6.55
N GLU A 118 5.54 9.58 5.32
CA GLU A 118 4.90 8.47 4.59
C GLU A 118 5.21 7.11 5.23
N GLU A 119 6.46 6.87 5.64
CA GLU A 119 6.84 5.64 6.35
C GLU A 119 6.12 5.52 7.69
N MET A 120 6.04 6.61 8.44
CA MET A 120 5.30 6.63 9.71
C MET A 120 3.79 6.43 9.52
N LYS A 121 3.19 6.89 8.42
CA LYS A 121 1.80 6.56 8.09
C LYS A 121 1.66 5.04 7.92
N MET A 122 2.53 4.39 7.14
CA MET A 122 2.46 2.94 6.97
C MET A 122 2.57 2.20 8.31
N ILE A 123 3.51 2.59 9.16
CA ILE A 123 3.71 1.98 10.48
C ILE A 123 2.47 2.12 11.37
N ASN A 124 1.98 3.35 11.55
CA ASN A 124 0.92 3.65 12.50
C ASN A 124 -0.46 3.21 12.00
N GLU A 125 -0.75 3.43 10.72
CA GLU A 125 -2.03 3.06 10.13
C GLU A 125 -2.18 1.53 10.07
N THR A 126 -1.12 0.76 9.80
CA THR A 126 -1.18 -0.71 9.82
C THR A 126 -1.59 -1.24 11.19
N LYS A 127 -0.98 -0.76 12.28
CA LYS A 127 -1.33 -1.19 13.64
C LYS A 127 -2.78 -0.86 13.98
N LYS A 128 -3.24 0.34 13.66
CA LYS A 128 -4.62 0.78 13.91
C LYS A 128 -5.63 -0.03 13.10
N ILE A 129 -5.37 -0.29 11.81
CA ILE A 129 -6.29 -1.02 10.94
C ILE A 129 -6.38 -2.50 11.33
N LEU A 130 -5.23 -3.14 11.60
CA LEU A 130 -5.20 -4.53 12.06
C LEU A 130 -5.60 -4.69 13.53
N SER A 131 -5.79 -3.59 14.26
CA SER A 131 -6.09 -3.58 15.70
C SER A 131 -5.08 -4.37 16.52
N ASP A 132 -3.79 -4.27 16.16
CA ASP A 132 -2.69 -5.01 16.79
C ASP A 132 -1.42 -4.16 16.86
N ASP A 133 -1.16 -3.60 18.05
CA ASP A 133 0.03 -2.78 18.31
C ASP A 133 1.33 -3.57 18.44
N SER A 134 1.24 -4.90 18.60
CA SER A 134 2.39 -5.79 18.77
C SER A 134 3.16 -6.05 17.47
N ILE A 135 2.55 -5.76 16.31
CA ILE A 135 3.19 -5.94 15.01
C ILE A 135 4.36 -4.96 14.88
N ALA A 136 5.57 -5.49 14.70
CA ALA A 136 6.73 -4.67 14.39
C ALA A 136 6.69 -4.28 12.90
N VAL A 137 6.62 -2.99 12.58
CA VAL A 137 6.59 -2.50 11.20
C VAL A 137 7.75 -1.54 10.97
N THR A 138 8.45 -1.72 9.85
CA THR A 138 9.40 -0.74 9.31
C THR A 138 9.21 -0.61 7.81
N ALA A 139 9.35 0.60 7.30
CA ALA A 139 9.10 0.94 5.90
C ALA A 139 10.22 1.81 5.34
N THR A 140 10.55 1.59 4.07
CA THR A 140 11.31 2.53 3.23
C THR A 140 10.41 2.93 2.07
N THR A 141 10.12 4.22 1.91
CA THR A 141 9.22 4.69 0.85
C THR A 141 9.97 5.39 -0.27
N VAL A 142 9.81 4.90 -1.51
CA VAL A 142 10.58 5.38 -2.66
C VAL A 142 9.64 5.82 -3.77
N ARG A 143 9.83 7.05 -4.27
CA ARG A 143 9.17 7.54 -5.47
C ARG A 143 9.94 7.04 -6.71
N VAL A 144 9.22 6.45 -7.66
CA VAL A 144 9.79 5.88 -8.89
C VAL A 144 9.12 6.50 -10.13
N PRO A 145 9.72 6.41 -11.34
CA PRO A 145 9.19 7.05 -12.55
C PRO A 145 8.06 6.23 -13.18
N VAL A 146 7.06 5.89 -12.38
CA VAL A 146 5.83 5.19 -12.78
C VAL A 146 4.67 6.18 -12.66
N LEU A 147 3.79 6.22 -13.66
CA LEU A 147 2.66 7.17 -13.67
C LEU A 147 1.57 6.77 -12.68
N TYR A 148 1.12 5.51 -12.74
CA TYR A 148 0.00 4.99 -11.94
C TYR A 148 0.33 3.60 -11.42
N GLY A 149 -0.19 3.28 -10.24
CA GLY A 149 0.03 2.01 -9.56
C GLY A 149 1.21 2.07 -8.60
N HIS A 150 0.99 1.72 -7.35
CA HIS A 150 2.07 1.53 -6.38
C HIS A 150 2.48 0.06 -6.36
N SER A 151 3.75 -0.20 -6.10
CA SER A 151 4.25 -1.56 -5.90
C SER A 151 5.03 -1.65 -4.59
N GLU A 152 5.00 -2.81 -3.95
CA GLU A 152 5.59 -3.01 -2.64
C GLU A 152 6.29 -4.36 -2.59
N SER A 153 7.56 -4.34 -2.22
CA SER A 153 8.28 -5.53 -1.78
C SER A 153 8.05 -5.67 -0.28
N VAL A 154 7.31 -6.71 0.12
CA VAL A 154 6.94 -6.94 1.52
C VAL A 154 7.56 -8.24 2.00
N ASN A 155 8.26 -8.19 3.13
CA ASN A 155 8.72 -9.34 3.88
C ASN A 155 7.99 -9.37 5.22
N ILE A 156 7.41 -10.52 5.56
CA ILE A 156 6.72 -10.73 6.82
C ILE A 156 7.31 -11.91 7.57
N GLU A 157 7.24 -11.85 8.91
CA GLU A 157 7.49 -13.00 9.79
C GLU A 157 6.19 -13.34 10.51
N THR A 158 5.77 -14.60 10.46
CA THR A 158 4.56 -15.10 11.12
C THR A 158 4.87 -15.94 12.37
N GLU A 159 3.90 -16.09 13.28
CA GLU A 159 4.07 -16.92 14.49
C GLU A 159 4.24 -18.40 14.18
N LYS A 160 3.54 -18.90 13.16
CA LYS A 160 3.71 -20.25 12.62
C LYS A 160 4.17 -20.20 11.17
N LYS A 161 4.92 -21.23 10.76
CA LYS A 161 5.42 -21.36 9.39
C LYS A 161 4.25 -21.53 8.42
N LEU A 162 4.37 -20.88 7.26
CA LEU A 162 3.49 -21.08 6.11
C LEU A 162 4.33 -21.49 4.90
N SER A 163 3.80 -22.41 4.10
CA SER A 163 4.29 -22.66 2.75
C SER A 163 3.79 -21.57 1.79
N PRO A 164 4.54 -21.28 0.70
CA PRO A 164 4.05 -20.41 -0.36
C PRO A 164 2.69 -20.85 -0.95
N GLU A 165 2.45 -22.16 -1.01
CA GLU A 165 1.20 -22.76 -1.49
C GLU A 165 0.03 -22.43 -0.58
N GLU A 166 0.18 -22.57 0.75
CA GLU A 166 -0.82 -22.14 1.73
C GLU A 166 -1.12 -20.65 1.62
N VAL A 167 -0.08 -19.81 1.46
CA VAL A 167 -0.26 -18.36 1.29
C VAL A 167 -1.05 -18.05 0.01
N ARG A 168 -0.76 -18.71 -1.11
CA ARG A 168 -1.55 -18.57 -2.35
C ARG A 168 -3.00 -18.98 -2.15
N GLU A 169 -3.23 -20.09 -1.45
CA GLU A 169 -4.59 -20.59 -1.18
C GLU A 169 -5.38 -19.58 -0.34
N ILE A 170 -4.79 -19.07 0.76
CA ILE A 170 -5.39 -18.05 1.62
C ILE A 170 -5.76 -16.81 0.79
N LEU A 171 -4.81 -16.29 0.02
CA LEU A 171 -4.98 -15.04 -0.73
C LEU A 171 -5.92 -15.16 -1.93
N SER A 172 -6.03 -16.35 -2.54
CA SER A 172 -6.96 -16.56 -3.66
C SER A 172 -8.43 -16.51 -3.25
N LYS A 173 -8.72 -16.69 -1.96
CA LYS A 173 -10.08 -16.59 -1.38
C LYS A 173 -10.37 -15.20 -0.82
N ALA A 174 -9.38 -14.32 -0.74
CA ALA A 174 -9.50 -13.01 -0.11
C ALA A 174 -10.23 -12.01 -1.02
N PRO A 175 -11.32 -11.36 -0.56
CA PRO A 175 -12.04 -10.36 -1.35
C PRO A 175 -11.13 -9.19 -1.75
N GLY A 176 -11.23 -8.76 -3.01
CA GLY A 176 -10.42 -7.64 -3.53
C GLY A 176 -8.95 -7.97 -3.79
N VAL A 177 -8.50 -9.20 -3.52
CA VAL A 177 -7.13 -9.67 -3.80
C VAL A 177 -7.11 -10.57 -5.04
N LYS A 178 -6.13 -10.37 -5.91
CA LYS A 178 -5.90 -11.21 -7.10
C LYS A 178 -4.48 -11.76 -7.11
N VAL A 179 -4.35 -13.08 -6.97
CA VAL A 179 -3.05 -13.76 -7.03
C VAL A 179 -2.61 -13.88 -8.50
N VAL A 180 -1.44 -13.32 -8.81
CA VAL A 180 -0.74 -13.48 -10.09
C VAL A 180 0.67 -13.95 -9.75
N ASP A 181 0.86 -15.26 -9.63
CA ASP A 181 2.13 -15.80 -9.16
C ASP A 181 2.50 -17.09 -9.89
N ASN A 182 3.00 -16.94 -11.12
CA ASN A 182 3.60 -18.02 -11.89
C ASN A 182 4.94 -17.56 -12.50
N PRO A 183 6.02 -17.56 -11.70
CA PRO A 183 7.33 -17.10 -12.17
C PRO A 183 7.89 -17.91 -13.35
N GLU A 184 7.55 -19.19 -13.49
CA GLU A 184 8.00 -20.05 -14.60
C GLU A 184 7.52 -19.55 -15.96
N THR A 185 6.38 -18.86 -15.98
CA THR A 185 5.80 -18.24 -17.18
C THR A 185 5.87 -16.71 -17.16
N ASN A 186 6.72 -16.14 -16.28
CA ASN A 186 6.88 -14.69 -16.09
C ASN A 186 5.60 -13.94 -15.72
N GLN A 187 4.70 -14.57 -14.97
CA GLN A 187 3.48 -13.94 -14.48
C GLN A 187 3.67 -13.45 -13.05
N TYR A 188 3.67 -12.14 -12.88
CA TYR A 188 3.71 -11.45 -11.58
C TYR A 188 3.02 -10.09 -11.68
N PRO A 189 2.58 -9.50 -10.55
CA PRO A 189 1.92 -8.21 -10.55
C PRO A 189 2.83 -7.10 -11.09
N MET A 190 2.27 -6.22 -11.92
CA MET A 190 2.97 -5.07 -12.47
C MET A 190 2.07 -3.84 -12.43
N ALA A 191 2.65 -2.67 -12.12
CA ALA A 191 1.89 -1.42 -11.97
C ALA A 191 1.03 -1.09 -13.20
N ILE A 192 1.58 -1.32 -14.40
CA ILE A 192 0.88 -1.11 -15.68
C ILE A 192 -0.37 -1.97 -15.86
N HIS A 193 -0.44 -3.14 -15.21
CA HIS A 193 -1.61 -4.03 -15.28
C HIS A 193 -2.63 -3.74 -14.19
N ALA A 194 -2.18 -3.22 -13.05
CA ALA A 194 -3.05 -2.86 -11.94
C ALA A 194 -3.74 -1.51 -12.17
N ALA A 195 -3.09 -0.58 -12.87
CA ALA A 195 -3.65 0.73 -13.20
C ALA A 195 -5.02 0.59 -13.89
N GLY A 196 -6.01 1.35 -13.41
CA GLY A 196 -7.37 1.33 -13.91
C GLY A 196 -8.25 0.20 -13.37
N THR A 197 -7.72 -0.70 -12.53
CA THR A 197 -8.48 -1.82 -11.95
C THR A 197 -8.80 -1.61 -10.47
N ASP A 198 -9.70 -2.43 -9.94
CA ASP A 198 -10.21 -2.34 -8.56
C ASP A 198 -9.55 -3.34 -7.59
N PHE A 199 -8.71 -4.25 -8.12
CA PHE A 199 -8.06 -5.29 -7.33
C PHE A 199 -6.70 -4.84 -6.79
N THR A 200 -6.32 -5.42 -5.65
CA THR A 200 -4.91 -5.49 -5.23
C THR A 200 -4.34 -6.81 -5.70
N TYR A 201 -3.25 -6.74 -6.45
CA TYR A 201 -2.57 -7.90 -7.01
C TYR A 201 -1.42 -8.31 -6.11
N VAL A 202 -1.23 -9.61 -5.96
CA VAL A 202 -0.14 -10.19 -5.17
C VAL A 202 0.53 -11.33 -5.90
N GLY A 203 1.85 -11.40 -5.80
CA GLY A 203 2.66 -12.48 -6.36
C GLY A 203 4.07 -12.47 -5.81
N ARG A 204 4.99 -13.15 -6.51
CA ARG A 204 6.36 -13.42 -6.02
C ARG A 204 6.38 -14.04 -4.62
N ILE A 205 5.35 -14.85 -4.32
CA ILE A 205 5.13 -15.44 -3.01
C ILE A 205 6.14 -16.57 -2.84
N ARG A 206 6.99 -16.45 -1.82
CA ARG A 206 8.05 -17.42 -1.54
C ARG A 206 8.47 -17.37 -0.09
N ALA A 207 8.98 -18.49 0.41
CA ALA A 207 9.62 -18.54 1.72
C ALA A 207 10.86 -17.62 1.74
N ASP A 208 11.07 -16.96 2.86
CA ASP A 208 12.34 -16.34 3.20
C ASP A 208 13.17 -17.34 4.00
N ASN A 209 14.21 -17.89 3.39
CA ASN A 209 15.07 -18.88 4.04
C ASN A 209 16.07 -18.27 5.03
N SER A 210 16.10 -16.93 5.19
CA SER A 210 16.97 -16.27 6.15
C SER A 210 16.40 -16.22 7.57
N ILE A 211 15.10 -16.47 7.74
CA ILE A 211 14.41 -16.50 9.04
C ILE A 211 13.40 -17.66 9.10
N PRO A 212 13.05 -18.20 10.30
CA PRO A 212 12.28 -19.45 10.39
C PRO A 212 10.89 -19.45 9.74
N ASN A 213 10.15 -18.34 9.89
CA ASN A 213 8.74 -18.21 9.47
C ASN A 213 8.54 -17.01 8.53
N GLY A 214 9.52 -16.76 7.67
CA GLY A 214 9.50 -15.60 6.78
C GLY A 214 8.82 -15.88 5.44
N ILE A 215 8.05 -14.91 4.94
CA ILE A 215 7.43 -14.91 3.61
C ILE A 215 7.72 -13.60 2.91
N ASN A 216 8.12 -13.69 1.64
CA ASN A 216 8.24 -12.53 0.75
C ASN A 216 7.05 -12.45 -0.20
N LEU A 217 6.58 -11.23 -0.45
CA LEU A 217 5.45 -10.89 -1.29
C LEU A 217 5.81 -9.69 -2.18
N TRP A 218 5.18 -9.62 -3.35
CA TRP A 218 5.15 -8.44 -4.21
C TRP A 218 3.70 -8.01 -4.39
N ILE A 219 3.35 -6.81 -3.93
CA ILE A 219 1.97 -6.31 -3.90
C ILE A 219 1.85 -5.09 -4.81
N VAL A 220 0.81 -5.03 -5.63
CA VAL A 220 0.57 -3.93 -6.57
C VAL A 220 -0.89 -3.57 -6.62
N ALA A 221 -1.21 -2.28 -6.50
CA ALA A 221 -2.57 -1.76 -6.69
C ALA A 221 -2.57 -0.39 -7.37
N ASP A 222 -3.67 -0.03 -7.99
CA ASP A 222 -3.90 1.35 -8.42
C ASP A 222 -4.08 2.26 -7.18
N ASN A 223 -3.16 3.21 -7.02
CA ASN A 223 -3.11 4.10 -5.87
C ASN A 223 -4.22 5.18 -5.86
N LEU A 224 -4.84 5.47 -7.01
CA LEU A 224 -5.95 6.41 -7.12
C LEU A 224 -7.31 5.70 -7.03
N ARG A 225 -7.40 4.44 -7.44
CA ARG A 225 -8.61 3.60 -7.30
C ARG A 225 -8.65 2.90 -5.94
N LYS A 226 -8.21 1.64 -5.84
CA LYS A 226 -8.25 0.89 -4.57
C LYS A 226 -7.49 1.60 -3.45
N GLY A 227 -6.37 2.26 -3.75
CA GLY A 227 -5.62 3.06 -2.78
C GLY A 227 -6.28 4.38 -2.34
N ALA A 228 -7.41 4.79 -2.92
CA ALA A 228 -8.06 6.05 -2.56
C ALA A 228 -9.57 6.06 -2.83
N ALA A 229 -9.98 6.27 -4.08
CA ALA A 229 -11.36 6.57 -4.43
C ALA A 229 -12.30 5.38 -4.19
N LEU A 230 -11.91 4.18 -4.64
CA LEU A 230 -12.74 2.99 -4.49
C LEU A 230 -12.91 2.62 -3.02
N ASN A 231 -11.85 2.66 -2.21
CA ASN A 231 -11.96 2.35 -0.79
C ASN A 231 -12.94 3.32 -0.08
N ALA A 232 -12.90 4.61 -0.43
CA ALA A 232 -13.85 5.59 0.11
C ALA A 232 -15.30 5.30 -0.30
N VAL A 233 -15.54 4.87 -1.55
CA VAL A 233 -16.87 4.47 -2.03
C VAL A 233 -17.33 3.19 -1.31
N GLN A 234 -16.48 2.17 -1.19
CA GLN A 234 -16.79 0.93 -0.48
C GLN A 234 -17.11 1.18 1.00
N ILE A 235 -16.43 2.12 1.66
CA ILE A 235 -16.78 2.57 3.01
C ILE A 235 -18.21 3.10 3.04
N ALA A 236 -18.58 3.95 2.08
CA ALA A 236 -19.92 4.54 2.01
C ALA A 236 -20.99 3.47 1.73
N GLU A 237 -20.72 2.52 0.83
CA GLU A 237 -21.59 1.38 0.53
C GLU A 237 -21.85 0.55 1.79
N LYS A 238 -20.80 0.18 2.54
CA LYS A 238 -20.95 -0.57 3.81
C LYS A 238 -21.67 0.21 4.89
N LEU A 239 -21.43 1.52 4.97
CA LEU A 239 -22.15 2.39 5.90
C LEU A 239 -23.66 2.37 5.62
N ILE A 240 -24.06 2.48 4.34
CA ILE A 240 -25.46 2.46 3.91
C ILE A 240 -26.09 1.07 4.09
N GLU A 241 -25.37 0.00 3.74
CA GLU A 241 -25.89 -1.37 3.78
C GLU A 241 -26.17 -1.84 5.22
N ASN A 242 -25.27 -1.52 6.16
CA ASN A 242 -25.24 -2.19 7.46
C ASN A 242 -25.49 -1.27 8.66
N TYR A 243 -25.48 0.06 8.49
CA TYR A 243 -25.44 0.99 9.62
C TYR A 243 -26.32 2.25 9.48
N LEU A 244 -27.08 2.37 8.39
CA LEU A 244 -28.08 3.40 8.15
C LEU A 244 -29.42 2.74 7.81
#